data_AF-A0A925L2S5-F1
#
_entry.id   AF-A0A925L2S5-F1
#
_cell.length_a   1.000
_cell.length_b   1.000
_cell.length_c   1.000
_cell.angle_alpha   90.00
_cell.angle_beta   90.00
_cell.angle_gamma   90.00
#
_symmetry.space_group_name_H-M   'P 1'
#
loop_
_entity.id
_entity.type
_entity.pdbx_description
1 polymer ?
#
loop_
_entity_poly.entity_id
_entity_poly.type
_entity_poly.pdbx_seq_one_letter_code
_entity_poly.pdbx_strand_id
1 'polypeptide(L)'
;MFVWEDDYKIGQEEMDAEHLILFALLNQLDVNIHADRAGDCLNDVLNALGSYIDYHFAHEEALMRSWNYPGLEAHSVMHKEFIQELVGLRAQVKGDNALKSALKVRGFVLDWLLGHILETDVDYAAFMAVTTPTE
;
A
#
# COMPACT_ATOMS: atom_id res chain seq x y z
N MET A 1 15.61 -2.12 3.80
CA MET A 1 14.99 -0.79 3.94
C MET A 1 14.83 -0.20 2.55
N PHE A 2 13.62 0.23 2.23
CA PHE A 2 13.28 0.86 0.97
C PHE A 2 13.47 2.37 1.08
N VAL A 3 13.94 3.00 0.00
CA VAL A 3 14.09 4.45 -0.09
C VAL A 3 13.02 4.94 -1.06
N TRP A 4 12.13 5.82 -0.58
CA TRP A 4 11.19 6.49 -1.47
C TRP A 4 11.96 7.40 -2.42
N GLU A 5 11.67 7.30 -3.71
CA GLU A 5 12.23 8.13 -4.76
C GLU A 5 11.13 9.01 -5.36
N ASP A 6 11.49 10.19 -5.85
CA ASP A 6 10.52 11.11 -6.44
C ASP A 6 9.82 10.53 -7.68
N ASP A 7 10.42 9.53 -8.33
CA ASP A 7 9.85 8.81 -9.48
C ASP A 7 8.60 7.98 -9.11
N TYR A 8 8.32 7.77 -7.82
CA TYR A 8 7.09 7.10 -7.35
C TYR A 8 5.92 8.05 -7.12
N LYS A 9 6.14 9.36 -7.28
CA LYS A 9 5.06 10.35 -7.16
C LYS A 9 4.16 10.28 -8.38
N ILE A 10 2.86 10.27 -8.13
CA ILE A 10 1.85 10.36 -9.19
C ILE A 10 1.39 11.82 -9.42
N GLY A 11 1.87 12.76 -8.60
CA GLY A 11 1.58 14.19 -8.75
C GLY A 11 0.27 14.62 -8.08
N GLN A 12 -0.32 13.77 -7.25
CA GLN A 12 -1.46 14.09 -6.38
C GLN A 12 -0.95 14.19 -4.95
N GLU A 13 -0.76 15.40 -4.44
CA GLU A 13 -0.06 15.66 -3.16
C GLU A 13 -0.59 14.85 -1.99
N GLU A 14 -1.92 14.70 -1.90
CA GLU A 14 -2.57 13.91 -0.85
C GLU A 14 -2.29 12.41 -0.99
N MET A 15 -2.33 11.85 -2.20
CA MET A 15 -2.04 10.43 -2.47
C MET A 15 -0.55 10.13 -2.29
N ASP A 16 0.33 11.00 -2.78
CA ASP A 16 1.77 10.88 -2.58
C ASP A 16 2.14 10.88 -1.09
N ALA A 17 1.43 11.67 -0.26
CA ALA A 17 1.61 11.67 1.19
C ALA A 17 1.16 10.36 1.84
N GLU A 18 0.06 9.76 1.40
CA GLU A 18 -0.40 8.46 1.89
C GLU A 18 0.54 7.32 1.46
N HIS A 19 1.02 7.33 0.22
CA HIS A 19 2.03 6.39 -0.25
C HIS A 19 3.30 6.46 0.62
N LEU A 20 3.81 7.66 0.90
CA LEU A 20 4.95 7.84 1.80
C LEU A 20 4.74 7.18 3.18
N ILE A 21 3.53 7.24 3.73
CA ILE A 21 3.20 6.59 5.00
C ILE A 21 3.19 5.06 4.86
N LEU A 22 2.64 4.50 3.78
CA LEU A 22 2.72 3.06 3.48
C LEU A 22 4.17 2.57 3.42
N PHE A 23 5.04 3.30 2.72
CA PHE A 23 6.46 2.97 2.64
C PHE A 23 7.18 3.13 3.97
N ALA A 24 6.79 4.11 4.81
CA ALA A 24 7.32 4.25 6.16
C ALA A 24 6.94 3.06 7.06
N LEU A 25 5.70 2.56 6.95
CA LEU A 25 5.24 1.36 7.67
C LEU A 25 5.97 0.10 7.20
N LEU A 26 6.22 -0.04 5.89
CA LEU A 26 7.07 -1.11 5.35
C LEU A 26 8.51 -1.03 5.87
N ASN A 27 9.07 0.17 5.98
CA ASN A 27 10.38 0.37 6.57
C ASN A 27 10.41 0.05 8.07
N GLN A 28 9.34 0.35 8.80
CA GLN A 28 9.21 -0.06 10.19
C GLN A 28 9.15 -1.59 10.32
N LEU A 29 8.47 -2.27 9.40
CA LEU A 29 8.46 -3.73 9.32
C LEU A 29 9.88 -4.28 9.10
N ASP A 30 10.63 -3.67 8.17
CA ASP A 30 12.05 -4.01 7.93
C ASP A 30 12.90 -3.89 9.20
N VAL A 31 12.79 -2.78 9.93
CA VAL A 31 13.56 -2.57 11.18
C VAL A 31 13.25 -3.67 12.20
N ASN A 32 11.98 -4.06 12.34
CA ASN A 32 11.58 -5.11 13.29
C ASN A 32 12.06 -6.50 12.88
N ILE A 33 12.03 -6.80 11.58
CA ILE A 33 12.59 -8.04 11.02
C ILE A 33 14.09 -8.15 11.32
N HIS A 34 14.86 -7.07 11.18
CA HIS A 34 16.31 -7.08 11.36
C HIS A 34 16.75 -7.05 12.83
N ALA A 35 15.88 -6.61 13.74
CA ALA A 35 16.17 -6.52 15.18
C ALA A 35 15.90 -7.82 15.97
N ASP A 36 15.53 -8.92 15.29
CA ASP A 36 15.12 -10.19 15.91
C ASP A 36 13.98 -10.05 16.95
N ARG A 37 13.19 -8.97 16.83
CA ARG A 37 12.01 -8.67 17.68
C ARG A 37 10.71 -9.14 17.03
N ALA A 38 10.78 -10.25 16.28
CA ALA A 38 9.75 -10.69 15.35
C ALA A 38 8.48 -11.29 16.01
N GLY A 39 8.46 -11.48 17.34
CA GLY A 39 7.30 -12.08 18.02
C GLY A 39 6.13 -11.11 18.21
N ASP A 40 6.33 -10.08 19.04
CA ASP A 40 5.25 -9.19 19.48
C ASP A 40 5.13 -7.94 18.61
N CYS A 41 6.24 -7.23 18.38
CA CYS A 41 6.24 -5.99 17.58
C CYS A 41 5.88 -6.21 16.10
N LEU A 42 6.11 -7.43 15.58
CA LEU A 42 5.77 -7.78 14.21
C LEU A 42 4.25 -7.72 13.97
N ASN A 43 3.47 -8.28 14.89
CA ASN A 43 2.02 -8.29 14.74
C ASN A 43 1.43 -6.88 14.79
N ASP A 44 1.96 -6.02 15.66
CA ASP A 44 1.53 -4.63 15.76
C ASP A 44 1.82 -3.85 14.48
N VAL A 45 3.01 -4.01 13.90
CA VAL A 45 3.36 -3.36 12.63
C VAL A 45 2.52 -3.91 11.47
N LEU A 46 2.27 -5.21 11.42
CA LEU A 46 1.39 -5.81 10.41
C LEU A 46 -0.06 -5.34 10.54
N ASN A 47 -0.55 -5.13 11.76
CA ASN A 47 -1.86 -4.54 12.01
C ASN A 47 -1.92 -3.11 11.51
N ALA A 48 -0.93 -2.28 11.87
CA ALA A 48 -0.84 -0.89 11.44
C ALA A 48 -0.76 -0.79 9.91
N LEU A 49 0.06 -1.61 9.26
CA LEU A 49 0.19 -1.67 7.81
C LEU A 49 -1.16 -2.05 7.16
N GLY A 50 -1.80 -3.13 7.61
CA GLY A 50 -3.10 -3.54 7.05
C GLY A 50 -4.19 -2.48 7.21
N SER A 51 -4.31 -1.89 8.42
CA SER A 51 -5.29 -0.84 8.66
C SER A 51 -5.04 0.42 7.83
N TYR A 52 -3.78 0.77 7.59
CA TYR A 52 -3.46 1.93 6.77
C TYR A 52 -3.70 1.69 5.28
N ILE A 53 -3.44 0.47 4.79
CA ILE A 53 -3.81 0.06 3.43
C ILE A 53 -5.34 0.14 3.23
N ASP A 54 -6.12 -0.41 4.16
CA ASP A 54 -7.59 -0.35 4.09
C ASP A 54 -8.09 1.11 4.04
N TYR A 55 -7.49 1.98 4.85
CA TYR A 55 -7.80 3.42 4.86
C TYR A 55 -7.44 4.07 3.51
N HIS A 56 -6.23 3.85 3.03
CA HIS A 56 -5.73 4.43 1.78
C HIS A 56 -6.61 4.05 0.59
N PHE A 57 -6.88 2.74 0.40
CA PHE A 57 -7.76 2.27 -0.67
C PHE A 57 -9.17 2.84 -0.58
N ALA A 58 -9.73 2.94 0.63
CA ALA A 58 -11.07 3.51 0.80
C ALA A 58 -11.11 5.00 0.44
N HIS A 59 -10.04 5.73 0.78
CA HIS A 59 -9.92 7.15 0.45
C HIS A 59 -9.76 7.36 -1.05
N GLU A 60 -8.85 6.63 -1.67
CA GLU A 60 -8.60 6.69 -3.11
C GLU A 60 -9.86 6.34 -3.94
N GLU A 61 -10.57 5.28 -3.56
CA GLU A 61 -11.85 4.93 -4.18
C GLU A 61 -12.93 6.00 -4.00
N ALA A 62 -12.92 6.71 -2.85
CA ALA A 62 -13.82 7.83 -2.63
C ALA A 62 -13.49 9.02 -3.54
N LEU A 63 -12.20 9.31 -3.74
CA LEU A 63 -11.73 10.33 -4.67
C LEU A 63 -12.10 9.97 -6.11
N MET A 64 -11.74 8.77 -6.58
CA MET A 64 -12.10 8.26 -7.90
C MET A 64 -13.61 8.32 -8.16
N ARG A 65 -14.43 7.98 -7.16
CA ARG A 65 -15.90 8.09 -7.25
C ARG A 65 -16.36 9.54 -7.38
N SER A 66 -15.77 10.46 -6.62
CA SER A 66 -16.09 11.90 -6.69
C SER A 66 -15.76 12.49 -8.06
N TRP A 67 -14.75 11.95 -8.73
CA TRP A 67 -14.29 12.36 -10.06
C TRP A 67 -15.02 11.67 -11.21
N ASN A 68 -15.92 10.73 -10.91
CA ASN A 68 -16.53 9.84 -11.90
C ASN A 68 -15.47 9.13 -12.77
N TYR A 69 -14.36 8.70 -12.15
CA TYR A 69 -13.29 8.01 -12.84
C TYR A 69 -13.81 6.68 -13.43
N PRO A 70 -13.72 6.47 -14.75
CA PRO A 70 -14.30 5.29 -15.41
C PRO A 70 -13.62 3.97 -15.01
N GLY A 71 -12.36 4.03 -14.55
CA GLY A 71 -11.59 2.85 -14.13
C GLY A 71 -11.88 2.37 -12.70
N LEU A 72 -12.74 3.05 -11.93
CA LEU A 72 -12.98 2.77 -10.51
C LEU A 72 -13.31 1.30 -10.23
N GLU A 73 -14.18 0.67 -11.02
CA GLU A 73 -14.59 -0.71 -10.75
C GLU A 73 -13.42 -1.70 -10.88
N ALA A 74 -12.62 -1.57 -11.93
CA ALA A 74 -11.45 -2.41 -12.14
C ALA A 74 -10.39 -2.17 -11.06
N HIS A 75 -10.20 -0.91 -10.68
CA HIS A 75 -9.30 -0.51 -9.61
C HIS A 75 -9.70 -1.15 -8.26
N SER A 76 -10.96 -1.01 -7.86
CA SER A 76 -11.49 -1.62 -6.64
C SER A 76 -11.38 -3.15 -6.60
N VAL A 77 -11.34 -3.82 -7.75
CA VAL A 77 -11.11 -5.28 -7.80
C VAL A 77 -9.67 -5.60 -7.39
N MET A 78 -8.69 -4.85 -7.91
CA MET A 78 -7.27 -5.02 -7.54
C MET A 78 -7.05 -4.80 -6.05
N HIS A 79 -7.68 -3.78 -5.46
CA HIS A 79 -7.67 -3.55 -4.01
C HIS A 79 -8.21 -4.74 -3.22
N LYS A 80 -9.37 -5.27 -3.62
CA LYS A 80 -9.99 -6.41 -2.93
C LYS A 80 -9.14 -7.67 -3.02
N GLU A 81 -8.56 -7.94 -4.18
CA GLU A 81 -7.67 -9.09 -4.39
C GLU A 81 -6.41 -8.97 -3.52
N PHE A 82 -5.82 -7.78 -3.47
CA PHE A 82 -4.68 -7.49 -2.61
C PHE A 82 -4.99 -7.73 -1.12
N ILE A 83 -6.11 -7.20 -0.62
CA ILE A 83 -6.51 -7.38 0.77
C ILE A 83 -6.75 -8.85 1.10
N GLN A 84 -7.39 -9.61 0.20
CA GLN A 84 -7.61 -11.04 0.39
C GLN A 84 -6.28 -11.80 0.50
N GLU A 85 -5.31 -11.51 -0.36
CA GLU A 85 -4.00 -12.14 -0.32
C GLU A 85 -3.22 -11.73 0.94
N LEU A 86 -3.23 -10.44 1.31
CA LEU A 86 -2.60 -9.94 2.53
C LEU A 86 -3.14 -10.63 3.79
N VAL A 87 -4.47 -10.77 3.91
CA VAL A 87 -5.10 -11.50 5.01
C VAL A 87 -4.65 -12.97 5.02
N GLY A 88 -4.59 -13.61 3.85
CA GLY A 88 -4.11 -14.99 3.71
C GLY A 88 -2.65 -15.17 4.14
N LEU A 89 -1.77 -14.22 3.78
CA LEU A 89 -0.36 -14.23 4.19
C LEU A 89 -0.20 -13.96 5.69
N ARG A 90 -0.97 -13.01 6.24
CA ARG A 90 -0.94 -12.70 7.67
C ARG A 90 -1.41 -13.87 8.53
N ALA A 91 -2.41 -14.63 8.08
CA ALA A 91 -2.87 -15.84 8.77
C ALA A 91 -1.78 -16.94 8.88
N GLN A 92 -0.74 -16.88 8.05
CA GLN A 92 0.42 -17.78 8.07
C GLN A 92 1.54 -17.31 9.01
N VAL A 93 1.43 -16.13 9.62
CA VAL A 93 2.39 -15.61 10.60
C VAL A 93 2.11 -16.28 11.96
N LYS A 94 2.80 -17.40 12.25
CA LYS A 94 2.63 -18.14 13.51
C LYS A 94 3.95 -18.76 14.00
N GLY A 95 4.15 -18.72 15.32
CA GLY A 95 5.18 -19.47 16.05
C GLY A 95 6.60 -19.26 15.51
N ASP A 96 7.39 -20.34 15.48
CA ASP A 96 8.81 -20.35 15.13
C ASP A 96 9.12 -19.89 13.68
N ASN A 97 8.09 -19.64 12.86
CA ASN A 97 8.24 -19.15 11.47
C ASN A 97 7.93 -17.65 11.30
N ALA A 98 7.74 -16.89 12.38
CA ALA A 98 7.35 -15.47 12.33
C ALA A 98 8.24 -14.63 11.41
N LEU A 99 9.56 -14.81 11.47
CA LEU A 99 10.52 -14.11 10.61
C LEU A 99 10.31 -14.40 9.11
N LYS A 100 10.15 -15.67 8.75
CA LYS A 100 9.95 -16.09 7.35
C LYS A 100 8.63 -15.53 6.81
N SER A 101 7.57 -15.58 7.61
CA SER A 101 6.27 -15.05 7.21
C SER A 101 6.29 -13.52 7.11
N ALA A 102 7.00 -12.82 8.00
CA ALA A 102 7.21 -11.38 7.93
C ALA A 102 7.89 -10.96 6.62
N LEU A 103 8.97 -11.64 6.24
CA LEU A 103 9.68 -11.39 4.98
C LEU A 103 8.79 -11.62 3.76
N LYS A 104 7.91 -12.64 3.81
CA LYS A 104 6.96 -12.93 2.73
C LYS A 104 5.91 -11.84 2.59
N VAL A 105 5.31 -11.39 3.70
CA VAL A 105 4.36 -10.26 3.69
C VAL A 105 5.05 -9.00 3.18
N ARG A 106 6.23 -8.70 3.71
CA ARG A 106 7.02 -7.52 3.31
C ARG A 106 7.34 -7.50 1.82
N GLY A 107 7.76 -8.63 1.25
CA GLY A 107 8.02 -8.74 -0.20
C GLY A 107 6.75 -8.54 -1.02
N PHE A 108 5.68 -9.26 -0.67
CA PHE A 108 4.39 -9.16 -1.34
C PHE A 108 3.84 -7.72 -1.37
N VAL A 109 3.80 -7.06 -0.21
CA VAL A 109 3.25 -5.69 -0.12
C VAL A 109 4.12 -4.70 -0.88
N LEU A 110 5.45 -4.80 -0.78
CA LEU A 110 6.35 -3.89 -1.50
C LEU A 110 6.22 -4.04 -3.02
N ASP A 111 6.27 -5.28 -3.53
CA ASP A 111 6.21 -5.54 -4.97
C ASP A 111 4.86 -5.10 -5.55
N TRP A 112 3.76 -5.38 -4.84
CA TRP A 112 2.43 -4.98 -5.28
C TRP A 112 2.24 -3.46 -5.23
N LEU A 113 2.62 -2.79 -4.13
CA LEU A 113 2.46 -1.33 -4.01
C LEU A 113 3.24 -0.59 -5.10
N LEU A 114 4.48 -1.00 -5.38
CA LEU A 114 5.27 -0.35 -6.43
C LEU A 114 4.66 -0.50 -7.81
N GLY A 115 4.23 -1.71 -8.17
CA GLY A 115 3.57 -1.96 -9.44
C GLY A 115 2.24 -1.20 -9.54
N HIS A 116 1.45 -1.22 -8.48
CA HIS A 116 0.16 -0.56 -8.44
C HIS A 116 0.26 0.96 -8.59
N ILE A 117 1.14 1.60 -7.81
CA ILE A 117 1.35 3.05 -7.88
C ILE A 117 1.81 3.46 -9.29
N LEU A 118 2.80 2.76 -9.84
CA LEU A 118 3.44 3.15 -11.09
C LEU A 118 2.67 2.77 -12.36
N GLU A 119 1.80 1.76 -12.30
CA GLU A 119 1.06 1.26 -13.46
C GLU A 119 -0.45 1.53 -13.39
N THR A 120 -0.99 1.81 -12.20
CA THR A 120 -2.43 1.98 -11.99
C THR A 120 -2.77 3.37 -11.44
N ASP A 121 -2.12 3.82 -10.38
CA ASP A 121 -2.52 5.06 -9.69
C ASP A 121 -2.23 6.29 -10.55
N VAL A 122 -1.17 6.21 -11.35
CA VAL A 122 -0.82 7.19 -12.38
C VAL A 122 -1.99 7.47 -13.35
N ASP A 123 -2.86 6.50 -13.61
CA ASP A 123 -3.96 6.67 -14.57
C ASP A 123 -5.07 7.60 -14.03
N TYR A 124 -5.48 7.43 -12.77
CA TYR A 124 -6.47 8.34 -12.19
C TYR A 124 -5.86 9.71 -11.92
N ALA A 125 -4.57 9.78 -11.56
CA ALA A 125 -3.87 11.04 -11.37
C ALA A 125 -3.81 11.85 -12.68
N ALA A 126 -3.52 11.18 -13.80
CA ALA A 126 -3.55 11.78 -15.13
C ALA A 126 -4.95 12.22 -15.55
N PHE A 127 -5.98 11.41 -15.27
CA PHE A 127 -7.38 11.78 -15.51
C PHE A 127 -7.76 13.07 -14.77
N MET A 128 -7.29 13.23 -13.53
CA MET A 128 -7.55 14.44 -12.74
C MET A 128 -6.84 15.69 -13.23
N ALA A 129 -5.58 15.55 -13.65
CA ALA A 129 -4.81 16.67 -14.20
C ALA A 129 -5.46 17.27 -15.46
N VAL A 130 -6.18 16.46 -16.25
CA VAL A 130 -6.87 16.91 -17.47
C VAL A 130 -8.25 17.50 -17.18
N THR A 131 -8.91 17.06 -16.11
CA THR A 131 -10.30 17.43 -15.79
C THR A 131 -10.41 18.61 -14.84
N THR A 132 -9.33 18.98 -14.15
CA THR A 132 -9.25 20.25 -13.41
C THR A 132 -8.94 21.39 -14.39
N PRO A 133 -9.78 22.43 -14.50
CA PRO A 133 -9.43 23.62 -15.25
C PRO A 133 -8.18 24.23 -14.62
N THR A 134 -7.16 24.50 -15.42
CA THR A 134 -6.05 25.37 -15.02
C THR A 134 -6.63 26.75 -14.76
N GLU A 135 -6.56 27.21 -13.51
CA GLU A 135 -6.89 28.61 -13.14
C GLU A 135 -5.94 29.60 -13.82
#